data_AF-A0A839BMB4-F1
#
_entry.id   AF-A0A839BMB4-F1
#
_cell.length_a   1.000
_cell.length_b   1.000
_cell.length_c   1.000
_cell.angle_alpha   90.00
_cell.angle_beta   90.00
_cell.angle_gamma   90.00
#
_symmetry.space_group_name_H-M   'P 1'
#
loop_
_entity.id
_entity.type
_entity.pdbx_description
1 polymer ?
#
loop_
_entity_poly.entity_id
_entity_poly.type
_entity_poly.pdbx_seq_one_letter_code
_entity_poly.pdbx_strand_id
1 'polypeptide(L)'
;MNTVFFSNPDNQYLISNKLRELNAMDTDGEISFSKERDYLVMGALQLFLKHAAIWDERVQFNIQLIGETFIRELKTPVNEENLNLLFTSCFRFFMENHIFHKDNLFQLTEAIKQFAICRQDEFDERSSSQITYTLKEMPLTMIREILSSDNAKEGANKQVMSSQADSLIKISRIWADFFPANTSNQPI
;
A
#
# COMPACT_ATOMS: atom_id res chain seq x y z
N MET A 1 8.14 2.03 -20.04
CA MET A 1 8.48 0.66 -19.57
C MET A 1 8.25 0.64 -18.08
N ASN A 2 7.59 -0.39 -17.55
CA ASN A 2 7.41 -0.54 -16.11
C ASN A 2 8.75 -0.91 -15.47
N THR A 3 9.03 -0.34 -14.30
CA THR A 3 10.19 -0.69 -13.50
C THR A 3 10.00 -2.10 -12.94
N VAL A 4 10.95 -2.99 -13.20
CA VAL A 4 10.99 -4.33 -12.60
C VAL A 4 11.63 -4.23 -11.22
N PHE A 5 10.84 -4.27 -10.17
CA PHE A 5 11.26 -4.03 -8.79
C PHE A 5 11.12 -5.27 -7.91
N PHE A 6 9.93 -5.83 -7.75
CA PHE A 6 9.68 -7.04 -6.96
C PHE A 6 10.14 -8.31 -7.68
N SER A 7 10.17 -8.32 -9.01
CA SER A 7 10.74 -9.43 -9.79
C SER A 7 12.25 -9.33 -9.96
N ASN A 8 12.87 -8.25 -9.47
CA ASN A 8 14.33 -8.10 -9.48
C ASN A 8 14.96 -9.13 -8.50
N PRO A 9 15.91 -9.96 -8.95
CA PRO A 9 16.51 -11.00 -8.10
C PRO A 9 17.18 -10.48 -6.82
N ASP A 10 17.84 -9.32 -6.87
CA ASP A 10 18.50 -8.74 -5.70
C ASP A 10 17.45 -8.30 -4.66
N ASN A 11 16.35 -7.71 -5.12
CA ASN A 11 15.25 -7.32 -4.24
C ASN A 11 14.55 -8.55 -3.65
N GLN A 12 14.36 -9.62 -4.43
CA GLN A 12 13.83 -10.89 -3.92
C GLN A 12 14.73 -11.50 -2.84
N TYR A 13 16.05 -11.43 -3.03
CA TYR A 13 17.01 -11.86 -2.02
C TYR A 13 16.88 -11.04 -0.73
N LEU A 14 16.77 -9.72 -0.82
CA LEU A 14 16.58 -8.83 0.34
C LEU A 14 15.27 -9.12 1.09
N ILE A 15 14.16 -9.27 0.36
CA ILE A 15 12.86 -9.61 0.95
C ILE A 15 12.94 -10.98 1.65
N SER A 16 13.57 -11.97 1.01
CA SER A 16 13.75 -13.31 1.58
C SER A 16 14.66 -13.29 2.81
N ASN A 17 15.68 -12.44 2.83
CA ASN A 17 16.54 -12.26 4.00
C ASN A 17 15.77 -11.63 5.16
N LYS A 18 15.01 -10.55 4.92
CA LYS A 18 14.17 -9.91 5.95
C LYS A 18 13.14 -10.87 6.53
N LEU A 19 12.51 -11.70 5.69
CA LEU A 19 11.60 -12.76 6.16
C LEU A 19 12.30 -13.77 7.08
N ARG A 20 13.54 -14.16 6.79
CA ARG A 20 14.30 -15.06 7.67
C ARG A 20 14.59 -14.42 9.03
N GLU A 21 14.94 -13.13 9.05
CA GLU A 21 15.14 -12.38 10.30
C GLU A 21 13.86 -12.32 11.14
N LEU A 22 12.71 -12.04 10.50
CA LEU A 22 11.41 -11.97 11.20
C LEU A 22 10.95 -13.32 11.73
N ASN A 23 11.14 -14.42 10.97
CA ASN A 23 10.80 -15.76 11.43
C ASN A 23 11.68 -16.26 12.59
N ALA A 24 12.85 -15.65 12.79
CA ALA A 24 13.72 -16.00 13.91
C ALA A 24 13.31 -15.30 15.23
N MET A 25 12.30 -14.42 15.19
CA MET A 25 11.78 -13.73 16.37
C MET A 25 10.81 -14.63 17.13
N ASP A 26 10.84 -14.52 18.45
CA ASP A 26 9.98 -15.31 19.32
C ASP A 26 8.50 -14.98 19.07
N THR A 27 7.69 -16.01 18.87
CA THR A 27 6.26 -15.90 18.59
C THR A 27 5.39 -16.18 19.82
N ASP A 28 5.97 -16.69 20.92
CA ASP A 28 5.19 -17.07 22.11
C ASP A 28 4.72 -15.85 22.92
N GLY A 29 3.46 -15.87 23.34
CA GLY A 29 2.82 -14.83 24.18
C GLY A 29 1.60 -14.14 23.57
N GLU A 30 0.95 -13.27 24.34
CA GLU A 30 -0.29 -12.58 23.99
C GLU A 30 -0.21 -11.74 22.69
N ILE A 31 -1.37 -11.53 22.06
CA ILE A 31 -1.52 -10.67 20.87
C ILE A 31 -1.18 -9.23 21.27
N SER A 32 -0.06 -8.71 20.75
CA SER A 32 0.38 -7.33 20.95
C SER A 32 0.38 -6.56 19.62
N PHE A 33 0.49 -5.22 19.70
CA PHE A 33 0.68 -4.34 18.55
C PHE A 33 1.81 -4.81 17.65
N SER A 34 3.01 -4.97 18.22
CA SER A 34 4.22 -5.32 17.50
C SER A 34 4.08 -6.68 16.81
N LYS A 35 3.53 -7.68 17.51
CA LYS A 35 3.34 -9.02 16.91
C LYS A 35 2.39 -8.99 15.73
N GLU A 36 1.23 -8.37 15.88
CA GLU A 36 0.24 -8.30 14.79
C GLU A 36 0.80 -7.51 13.59
N ARG A 37 1.48 -6.38 13.82
CA ARG A 37 2.21 -5.65 12.77
C ARG A 37 3.21 -6.56 12.05
N ASP A 38 4.01 -7.30 12.81
CA ASP A 38 5.09 -8.13 12.25
C ASP A 38 4.52 -9.28 11.41
N TYR A 39 3.43 -9.91 11.86
CA TYR A 39 2.70 -10.89 11.05
C TYR A 39 2.18 -10.30 9.74
N LEU A 40 1.64 -9.09 9.76
CA LEU A 40 1.15 -8.41 8.56
C LEU A 40 2.30 -8.05 7.62
N VAL A 41 3.44 -7.58 8.14
CA VAL A 41 4.66 -7.33 7.35
C VAL A 41 5.15 -8.63 6.71
N MET A 42 5.27 -9.71 7.47
CA MET A 42 5.68 -11.01 6.93
C MET A 42 4.74 -11.49 5.83
N GLY A 43 3.43 -11.40 6.03
CA GLY A 43 2.43 -11.74 5.02
C GLY A 43 2.56 -10.89 3.75
N ALA A 44 2.80 -9.58 3.90
CA ALA A 44 3.00 -8.68 2.78
C ALA A 44 4.25 -9.06 1.97
N LEU A 45 5.39 -9.25 2.64
CA LEU A 45 6.65 -9.66 2.02
C LEU A 45 6.53 -11.01 1.28
N GLN A 46 5.82 -11.99 1.86
CA GLN A 46 5.55 -13.27 1.20
C GLN A 46 4.72 -13.10 -0.08
N LEU A 47 3.70 -12.24 -0.05
CA LEU A 47 2.88 -11.96 -1.24
C LEU A 47 3.67 -11.22 -2.33
N PHE A 48 4.59 -10.32 -1.95
CA PHE A 48 5.49 -9.67 -2.91
C PHE A 48 6.39 -10.68 -3.62
N LEU A 49 6.97 -11.66 -2.91
CA LEU A 49 7.76 -12.72 -3.53
C LEU A 49 6.91 -13.62 -4.44
N LYS A 50 5.75 -14.07 -3.94
CA LYS A 50 4.91 -15.04 -4.64
C LYS A 50 4.27 -14.47 -5.91
N HIS A 51 3.96 -13.18 -5.90
CA HIS A 51 3.22 -12.51 -6.98
C HIS A 51 3.98 -11.32 -7.56
N ALA A 52 5.31 -11.40 -7.59
CA ALA A 52 6.23 -10.31 -7.94
C ALA A 52 5.85 -9.55 -9.23
N ALA A 53 5.54 -10.26 -10.31
CA ALA A 53 5.16 -9.64 -11.59
C ALA A 53 3.86 -8.82 -11.49
N ILE A 54 2.90 -9.27 -10.67
CA ILE A 54 1.63 -8.56 -10.45
C ILE A 54 1.89 -7.26 -9.67
N TRP A 55 2.75 -7.30 -8.65
CA TRP A 55 3.12 -6.11 -7.90
C TRP A 55 3.91 -5.13 -8.75
N ASP A 56 4.88 -5.61 -9.53
CA ASP A 56 5.57 -4.77 -10.52
C ASP A 56 4.61 -4.09 -11.47
N GLU A 57 3.60 -4.77 -11.98
CA GLU A 57 2.62 -4.15 -12.87
C GLU A 57 1.76 -3.10 -12.16
N ARG A 58 1.29 -3.40 -10.94
CA ARG A 58 0.16 -2.68 -10.32
C ARG A 58 0.54 -1.60 -9.33
N VAL A 59 1.78 -1.56 -8.86
CA VAL A 59 2.22 -0.59 -7.84
C VAL A 59 3.35 0.34 -8.28
N GLN A 60 3.35 0.71 -9.56
CA GLN A 60 4.42 1.52 -10.17
C GLN A 60 4.60 2.90 -9.53
N PHE A 61 3.53 3.54 -9.05
CA PHE A 61 3.63 4.86 -8.42
C PHE A 61 4.46 4.78 -7.14
N ASN A 62 4.17 3.83 -6.24
CA ASN A 62 4.95 3.66 -5.03
C ASN A 62 6.31 3.01 -5.29
N ILE A 63 6.48 2.17 -6.32
CA ILE A 63 7.82 1.68 -6.71
C ILE A 63 8.74 2.87 -7.02
N GLN A 64 8.24 3.85 -7.78
CA GLN A 64 9.02 5.04 -8.13
C GLN A 64 9.22 5.98 -6.93
N LEU A 65 8.19 6.14 -6.09
CA LEU A 65 8.21 7.12 -4.99
C LEU A 65 8.96 6.63 -3.74
N ILE A 66 8.87 5.34 -3.41
CA ILE A 66 9.46 4.77 -2.18
C ILE A 66 10.28 3.50 -2.37
N GLY A 67 10.49 2.99 -3.59
CA GLY A 67 11.26 1.76 -3.83
C GLY A 67 12.62 1.77 -3.12
N GLU A 68 13.42 2.83 -3.29
CA GLU A 68 14.72 2.95 -2.62
C GLU A 68 14.62 3.00 -1.08
N THR A 69 13.58 3.65 -0.56
CA THR A 69 13.33 3.68 0.89
C THR A 69 13.01 2.29 1.41
N PHE A 70 12.13 1.57 0.71
CA PHE A 70 11.77 0.20 1.03
C PHE A 70 12.99 -0.73 1.00
N ILE A 71 13.88 -0.59 0.01
CA ILE A 71 15.15 -1.35 -0.04
C ILE A 71 16.05 -1.03 1.17
N ARG A 72 16.12 0.24 1.61
CA ARG A 72 16.87 0.59 2.83
C ARG A 72 16.25 -0.06 4.06
N GLU A 73 14.92 -0.01 4.20
CA GLU A 73 14.19 -0.62 5.32
C GLU A 73 14.42 -2.14 5.38
N LEU A 74 14.44 -2.84 4.24
CA LEU A 74 14.77 -4.27 4.15
C LEU A 74 16.20 -4.59 4.59
N LYS A 75 17.16 -3.68 4.37
CA LYS A 75 18.57 -3.86 4.75
C LYS A 75 18.83 -3.50 6.21
N THR A 76 18.05 -2.60 6.78
CA THR A 76 18.21 -2.18 8.18
C THR A 76 17.84 -3.34 9.11
N PRO A 77 18.62 -3.62 10.17
CA PRO A 77 18.30 -4.66 11.14
C PRO A 77 16.93 -4.45 11.79
N VAL A 78 16.27 -5.55 12.12
CA VAL A 78 14.94 -5.47 12.70
C VAL A 78 14.95 -4.80 14.08
N ASN A 79 14.12 -3.78 14.21
CA ASN A 79 13.79 -3.09 15.45
C ASN A 79 12.40 -2.45 15.28
N GLU A 80 11.81 -1.97 16.38
CA GLU A 80 10.44 -1.45 16.40
C GLU A 80 10.20 -0.31 15.40
N GLU A 81 11.10 0.68 15.33
CA GLU A 81 11.00 1.82 14.43
C GLU A 81 11.08 1.37 12.96
N ASN A 82 12.04 0.49 12.62
CA ASN A 82 12.18 -0.04 11.28
C ASN A 82 10.95 -0.83 10.84
N LEU A 83 10.37 -1.63 11.74
CA LEU A 83 9.19 -2.44 11.42
C LEU A 83 7.95 -1.59 11.24
N ASN A 84 7.80 -0.52 12.01
CA ASN A 84 6.76 0.47 11.75
C ASN A 84 6.90 1.07 10.35
N LEU A 85 8.10 1.51 9.97
CA LEU A 85 8.35 2.06 8.63
C LEU A 85 8.09 1.03 7.53
N LEU A 86 8.63 -0.18 7.69
CA LEU A 86 8.45 -1.27 6.73
C LEU A 86 6.97 -1.65 6.58
N PHE A 87 6.20 -1.64 7.67
CA PHE A 87 4.75 -1.78 7.63
C PHE A 87 4.10 -0.66 6.81
N THR A 88 4.46 0.60 7.04
CA THR A 88 3.88 1.71 6.27
C THR A 88 4.22 1.67 4.78
N SER A 89 5.43 1.24 4.42
CA SER A 89 5.81 0.98 3.02
C SER A 89 4.97 -0.13 2.40
N CYS A 90 4.79 -1.26 3.11
CA CYS A 90 3.89 -2.33 2.67
C CYS A 90 2.47 -1.82 2.49
N PHE A 91 1.94 -1.08 3.46
CA PHE A 91 0.60 -0.51 3.42
C PHE A 91 0.38 0.36 2.19
N ARG A 92 1.37 1.20 1.81
CA ARG A 92 1.31 2.02 0.60
C ARG A 92 1.17 1.21 -0.68
N PHE A 93 1.98 0.17 -0.85
CA PHE A 93 1.86 -0.73 -2.02
C PHE A 93 0.49 -1.41 -2.06
N PHE A 94 0.01 -1.91 -0.94
CA PHE A 94 -1.33 -2.54 -0.85
C PHE A 94 -2.45 -1.55 -1.19
N MET A 95 -2.38 -0.31 -0.69
CA MET A 95 -3.37 0.71 -0.94
C MET A 95 -3.36 1.19 -2.38
N GLU A 96 -2.21 1.37 -3.02
CA GLU A 96 -2.15 1.64 -4.46
C GLU A 96 -2.82 0.52 -5.27
N ASN A 97 -2.47 -0.74 -4.99
CA ASN A 97 -3.12 -1.86 -5.68
C ASN A 97 -4.64 -1.84 -5.45
N HIS A 98 -5.11 -1.58 -4.23
CA HIS A 98 -6.52 -1.53 -3.87
C HIS A 98 -7.28 -0.37 -4.55
N ILE A 99 -6.69 0.83 -4.62
CA ILE A 99 -7.31 2.01 -5.24
C ILE A 99 -7.62 1.74 -6.72
N PHE A 100 -6.71 1.07 -7.43
CA PHE A 100 -6.85 0.86 -8.88
C PHE A 100 -7.44 -0.49 -9.27
N HIS A 101 -7.62 -1.44 -8.36
CA HIS A 101 -8.14 -2.77 -8.69
C HIS A 101 -9.25 -3.18 -7.74
N LYS A 102 -10.44 -3.44 -8.29
CA LYS A 102 -11.62 -3.87 -7.53
C LYS A 102 -11.52 -5.32 -7.07
N ASP A 103 -10.73 -6.13 -7.76
CA ASP A 103 -10.53 -7.52 -7.41
C ASP A 103 -9.64 -7.56 -6.16
N ASN A 104 -10.23 -7.93 -5.02
CA ASN A 104 -9.48 -8.15 -3.80
C ASN A 104 -8.69 -9.47 -3.92
N LEU A 105 -7.63 -9.45 -4.72
CA LEU A 105 -6.78 -10.60 -5.01
C LEU A 105 -6.12 -11.17 -3.75
N PHE A 106 -5.91 -10.33 -2.74
CA PHE A 106 -5.21 -10.68 -1.53
C PHE A 106 -6.07 -10.38 -0.31
N GLN A 107 -6.53 -11.42 0.37
CA GLN A 107 -7.29 -11.30 1.63
C GLN A 107 -6.57 -10.44 2.69
N LEU A 108 -5.22 -10.42 2.63
CA LEU A 108 -4.38 -9.61 3.51
C LEU A 108 -4.62 -8.10 3.37
N THR A 109 -5.12 -7.62 2.22
CA THR A 109 -5.38 -6.19 1.99
C THR A 109 -6.28 -5.59 3.05
N GLU A 110 -7.37 -6.28 3.39
CA GLU A 110 -8.33 -5.77 4.38
C GLU A 110 -7.72 -5.79 5.78
N ALA A 111 -6.97 -6.85 6.13
CA ALA A 111 -6.31 -6.95 7.43
C ALA A 111 -5.30 -5.82 7.65
N ILE A 112 -4.43 -5.55 6.66
CA ILE A 112 -3.47 -4.44 6.72
C ILE A 112 -4.19 -3.10 6.86
N LYS A 113 -5.26 -2.87 6.08
CA LYS A 113 -6.03 -1.63 6.11
C LYS A 113 -6.69 -1.41 7.47
N GLN A 114 -7.35 -2.43 8.02
CA GLN A 114 -8.00 -2.34 9.33
C GLN A 114 -6.98 -2.14 10.45
N PHE A 115 -5.84 -2.83 10.40
CA PHE A 115 -4.76 -2.62 11.36
C PHE A 115 -4.25 -1.18 11.33
N ALA A 116 -3.96 -0.65 10.14
CA ALA A 116 -3.48 0.72 9.97
C ALA A 116 -4.48 1.77 10.49
N ILE A 117 -5.79 1.55 10.30
CA ILE A 117 -6.85 2.46 10.76
C ILE A 117 -7.04 2.35 12.27
N CYS A 118 -7.22 1.14 12.79
CA CYS A 118 -7.63 0.92 14.17
C CYS A 118 -6.51 1.15 15.18
N ARG A 119 -5.25 0.95 14.77
CA ARG A 119 -4.08 1.00 15.66
C ARG A 119 -3.12 2.13 15.29
N GLN A 120 -3.59 3.12 14.53
CA GLN A 120 -2.77 4.24 14.07
C GLN A 120 -2.08 4.98 15.23
N ASP A 121 -2.78 5.16 16.35
CA ASP A 121 -2.28 5.91 17.52
C ASP A 121 -1.18 5.17 18.29
N GLU A 122 -0.96 3.88 18.01
CA GLU A 122 0.12 3.08 18.61
C GLU A 122 1.43 3.18 17.81
N PHE A 123 1.40 3.76 16.61
CA PHE A 123 2.60 4.03 15.82
C PHE A 123 3.33 5.29 16.30
N ASP A 124 4.64 5.35 16.06
CA ASP A 124 5.41 6.58 16.19
C ASP A 124 4.89 7.68 15.24
N GLU A 125 5.18 8.94 15.57
CA GLU A 125 4.68 10.12 14.84
C GLU A 125 4.95 10.04 13.33
N ARG A 126 6.14 9.57 12.94
CA ARG A 126 6.53 9.48 11.53
C ARG A 126 5.71 8.43 10.81
N SER A 127 5.57 7.23 11.39
CA SER A 127 4.79 6.14 10.82
C SER A 127 3.29 6.46 10.78
N SER A 128 2.75 7.08 11.83
CA SER A 128 1.36 7.57 11.87
C SER A 128 1.11 8.63 10.79
N SER A 129 2.08 9.51 10.53
CA SER A 129 2.01 10.48 9.44
C SER A 129 2.00 9.80 8.06
N GLN A 130 2.78 8.73 7.86
CA GLN A 130 2.73 7.94 6.62
C GLN A 130 1.38 7.24 6.43
N ILE A 131 0.78 6.70 7.50
CA ILE A 131 -0.57 6.11 7.45
C ILE A 131 -1.58 7.17 7.03
N THR A 132 -1.53 8.35 7.66
CA THR A 132 -2.41 9.49 7.32
C THR A 132 -2.26 9.90 5.86
N TYR A 133 -1.02 10.06 5.38
CA TYR A 133 -0.75 10.36 3.97
C TYR A 133 -1.35 9.29 3.05
N THR A 134 -1.13 8.01 3.37
CA THR A 134 -1.59 6.88 2.55
C THR A 134 -3.11 6.86 2.43
N LEU A 135 -3.83 7.14 3.52
CA LEU A 135 -5.29 7.14 3.55
C LEU A 135 -5.91 8.39 2.91
N LYS A 136 -5.32 9.58 3.14
CA LYS A 136 -5.98 10.86 2.82
C LYS A 136 -5.43 11.54 1.57
N GLU A 137 -4.12 11.50 1.38
CA GLU A 137 -3.43 12.34 0.38
C GLU A 137 -2.93 11.53 -0.82
N MET A 138 -2.50 10.28 -0.60
CA MET A 138 -1.99 9.41 -1.65
C MET A 138 -3.00 9.19 -2.78
N PRO A 139 -4.30 8.90 -2.52
CA PRO A 139 -5.26 8.71 -3.60
C PRO A 139 -5.35 9.93 -4.51
N LEU A 140 -5.41 11.13 -3.92
CA LEU A 140 -5.43 12.40 -4.67
C LEU A 140 -4.13 12.65 -5.44
N THR A 141 -2.99 12.33 -4.84
CA THR A 141 -1.67 12.48 -5.48
C THR A 141 -1.58 11.58 -6.71
N MET A 142 -2.00 10.32 -6.59
CA MET A 142 -1.98 9.36 -7.69
C MET A 142 -2.93 9.77 -8.82
N ILE A 143 -4.13 10.25 -8.47
CA ILE A 143 -5.09 10.77 -9.46
C ILE A 143 -4.48 11.96 -10.22
N ARG A 144 -3.84 12.89 -9.50
CA ARG A 144 -3.19 14.05 -10.11
C ARG A 144 -2.09 13.61 -11.08
N GLU A 145 -1.27 12.64 -10.70
CA GLU A 145 -0.21 12.10 -11.54
C GLU A 145 -0.78 11.49 -12.84
N ILE A 146 -1.82 10.67 -12.74
CA ILE A 146 -2.50 10.08 -13.90
C ILE A 146 -3.03 11.16 -14.84
N LEU A 147 -3.68 12.19 -14.29
CA LEU A 147 -4.24 13.31 -15.07
C LEU A 147 -3.16 14.21 -15.69
N SER A 148 -1.95 14.24 -15.10
CA SER A 148 -0.86 15.13 -15.52
C SER A 148 0.15 14.46 -16.46
N SER A 149 0.17 13.12 -16.51
CA SER A 149 1.05 12.36 -17.40
C SER A 149 0.77 12.68 -18.88
N ASP A 150 1.84 12.96 -19.65
CA ASP A 150 1.76 13.47 -21.03
C ASP A 150 1.11 12.50 -22.05
N ASN A 151 0.77 11.27 -21.64
CA ASN A 151 -0.14 10.40 -22.39
C ASN A 151 -1.55 11.01 -22.57
N ALA A 152 -1.92 12.01 -21.77
CA ALA A 152 -3.15 12.80 -21.94
C ALA A 152 -2.99 13.98 -22.92
N LYS A 153 -1.76 14.34 -23.31
CA LYS A 153 -1.49 15.50 -24.18
C LYS A 153 -1.22 15.15 -25.64
N GLU A 154 -0.80 13.92 -25.96
CA GLU A 154 -0.59 13.48 -27.34
C GLU A 154 -1.54 12.35 -27.75
N GLY A 155 -2.75 12.75 -28.15
CA GLY A 155 -3.60 11.97 -29.06
C GLY A 155 -4.73 11.17 -28.42
N ALA A 156 -5.90 11.79 -28.22
CA ALA A 156 -7.20 11.26 -28.66
C ALA A 156 -8.35 12.12 -28.10
N ASN A 157 -8.67 13.18 -28.82
CA ASN A 157 -9.95 13.87 -28.65
C ASN A 157 -11.09 12.86 -28.83
N LYS A 158 -11.95 12.72 -27.81
CA LYS A 158 -13.09 11.79 -27.60
C LYS A 158 -12.82 10.49 -26.84
N GLN A 159 -11.81 9.67 -27.14
CA GLN A 159 -11.57 8.42 -26.39
C GLN A 159 -10.93 8.65 -25.00
N VAL A 160 -10.13 9.71 -24.85
CA VAL A 160 -9.54 10.10 -23.56
C VAL A 160 -10.61 10.68 -22.61
N MET A 161 -11.62 11.37 -23.13
CA MET A 161 -12.72 11.90 -22.30
C MET A 161 -13.61 10.78 -21.75
N SER A 162 -13.86 9.69 -22.51
CA SER A 162 -14.59 8.53 -22.00
C SER A 162 -13.80 7.73 -20.96
N SER A 163 -12.48 7.55 -21.15
CA SER A 163 -11.65 6.86 -20.16
C SER A 163 -11.40 7.70 -18.90
N GLN A 164 -11.35 9.04 -19.04
CA GLN A 164 -11.36 9.97 -17.91
C GLN A 164 -12.71 9.96 -17.19
N ALA A 165 -13.84 9.82 -17.88
CA ALA A 165 -15.15 9.64 -17.25
C ALA A 165 -15.23 8.33 -16.46
N ASP A 166 -14.70 7.22 -16.99
CA ASP A 166 -14.61 5.95 -16.25
C ASP A 166 -13.70 6.06 -15.03
N SER A 167 -12.58 6.77 -15.16
CA SER A 167 -11.66 7.06 -14.05
C SER A 167 -12.33 7.96 -13.01
N LEU A 168 -13.08 8.98 -13.41
CA LEU A 168 -13.85 9.86 -12.53
C LEU A 168 -15.00 9.14 -11.83
N ILE A 169 -15.70 8.23 -12.51
CA ILE A 169 -16.73 7.36 -11.91
C ILE A 169 -16.08 6.43 -10.88
N LYS A 170 -14.90 5.88 -11.17
CA LYS A 170 -14.15 5.06 -10.22
C LYS A 170 -13.68 5.88 -9.02
N ILE A 171 -13.20 7.10 -9.24
CA ILE A 171 -12.82 8.06 -8.20
C ILE A 171 -14.02 8.42 -7.33
N SER A 172 -15.19 8.70 -7.91
CA SER A 172 -16.40 9.03 -7.15
C SER A 172 -16.84 7.89 -6.21
N ARG A 173 -16.62 6.63 -6.62
CA ARG A 173 -16.91 5.46 -5.80
C ARG A 173 -15.90 5.29 -4.67
N ILE A 174 -14.61 5.48 -4.95
CA ILE A 174 -13.54 5.45 -3.94
C ILE A 174 -13.80 6.51 -2.87
N TRP A 175 -14.17 7.73 -3.27
CA TRP A 175 -14.54 8.80 -2.32
C TRP A 175 -15.80 8.47 -1.52
N ALA A 176 -16.81 7.82 -2.11
CA ALA A 176 -17.99 7.37 -1.38
C ALA A 176 -17.67 6.31 -0.30
N ASP A 177 -16.66 5.47 -0.53
CA ASP A 177 -16.21 4.46 0.44
C ASP A 177 -15.36 5.06 1.58
N PHE A 178 -14.71 6.20 1.35
CA PHE A 178 -13.94 6.93 2.38
C PHE A 178 -14.80 7.82 3.29
N PHE A 179 -16.00 8.20 2.87
CA PHE A 179 -16.95 9.00 3.64
C PHE A 179 -18.29 8.27 3.73
N PRO A 180 -18.51 7.37 4.71
CA PRO A 180 -19.82 6.79 4.90
C PRO A 180 -20.82 7.92 5.14
N ALA A 181 -21.93 7.92 4.40
CA ALA A 181 -23.03 8.83 4.66
C ALA A 181 -23.39 8.71 6.14
N ASN A 182 -23.20 9.80 6.89
CA ASN A 182 -23.63 9.87 8.27
C ASN A 182 -25.16 9.99 8.25
N THR A 183 -25.86 8.88 8.01
CA THR A 183 -27.31 8.78 8.16
C THR A 183 -27.64 8.31 9.58
N SER A 184 -27.09 9.02 10.57
CA SER A 184 -27.78 9.15 11.85
C SER A 184 -28.97 10.07 11.64
N ASN A 185 -30.08 9.51 11.20
CA ASN A 185 -31.42 10.05 11.37
C ASN A 185 -32.32 8.87 11.71
N GLN A 186 -32.27 8.42 12.96
CA GLN A 186 -33.42 7.75 13.57
C GLN A 186 -34.35 8.85 14.06
N PRO A 187 -35.59 8.98 13.55
CA PRO A 187 -36.62 9.64 14.31
C PRO A 187 -37.12 8.69 15.41
N ILE A 188 -37.33 9.25 16.60
CA ILE A 188 -38.16 8.68 17.66
C ILE A 188 -39.61 8.61 17.16
#